data_AF-A0A8B8QT81-F1
#
_entry.id   AF-A0A8B8QT81-F1
#
_cell.length_a   1.000
_cell.length_b   1.000
_cell.length_c   1.000
_cell.angle_alpha   90.00
_cell.angle_beta   90.00
_cell.angle_gamma   90.00
#
_symmetry.space_group_name_H-M   'P 1'
#
loop_
_entity.id
_entity.type
_entity.pdbx_description
1 polymer ?
#
loop_
_entity_poly.entity_id
_entity_poly.type
_entity_poly.pdbx_seq_one_letter_code
_entity_poly.pdbx_strand_id
1 'polypeptide(L)'
;MRVICTTMAGHWSLGTRIYGLQLTLDYLLATYRKPVVALVDGTVMGGGAGLSMQATFRVVTENTVFAMPEVSIGLFPDVGASKFLSKLPGAFGEYLALTGARLDGGEMLACGLASHFVLSTELPRLEKALCLEAPVSKSTISALLNKFAHNPNLNENSILRRLEIINRCFSRPTVEEIFSSLENEIKNNGAENWIEGAVKSMRSASPTSLKITLKSIRKGRTQNLEQCLAHEYTIFCHVLRGSVNRDFFEGSRATLFDKDKKAKWDPPKLELIPDEMVDKFFTSLDGIDQDWVSLQLPIRSGQTRSRAKL
;
A
#
# COMPACT_ATOMS: atom_id res chain seq x y z
N MET A 1 -14.16 -1.36 8.06
CA MET A 1 -15.57 -1.41 8.49
C MET A 1 -15.96 -0.21 9.37
N ARG A 2 -15.31 0.05 10.52
CA ARG A 2 -15.65 1.19 11.40
C ARG A 2 -15.63 2.55 10.70
N VAL A 3 -14.59 2.87 9.91
CA VAL A 3 -14.50 4.14 9.17
C VAL A 3 -15.73 4.38 8.28
N ILE A 4 -16.18 3.36 7.57
CA ILE A 4 -17.31 3.43 6.64
C ILE A 4 -18.61 3.59 7.41
N CYS A 5 -18.85 2.74 8.42
CA CYS A 5 -20.05 2.83 9.24
C CYS A 5 -20.16 4.20 9.93
N THR A 6 -19.06 4.71 10.50
CA THR A 6 -19.02 6.03 11.13
C THR A 6 -19.25 7.16 10.13
N THR A 7 -18.71 7.04 8.91
CA THR A 7 -18.93 8.03 7.85
C THR A 7 -20.35 7.99 7.30
N MET A 8 -20.96 6.82 7.15
CA MET A 8 -22.35 6.69 6.68
C MET A 8 -23.36 7.15 7.73
N ALA A 9 -23.07 6.94 9.02
CA ALA A 9 -23.94 7.34 10.12
C ALA A 9 -23.71 8.79 10.61
N GLY A 10 -22.65 9.45 10.12
CA GLY A 10 -22.23 10.76 10.62
C GLY A 10 -21.56 11.61 9.55
N HIS A 11 -20.74 12.57 9.97
CA HIS A 11 -20.01 13.44 9.05
C HIS A 11 -18.73 12.77 8.53
N TRP A 12 -18.34 12.99 7.27
CA TRP A 12 -17.14 12.40 6.65
C TRP A 12 -15.86 12.65 7.44
N SER A 13 -15.80 13.80 8.13
CA SER A 13 -14.64 14.17 8.94
C SER A 13 -14.38 13.19 10.10
N LEU A 14 -15.39 12.50 10.62
CA LEU A 14 -15.22 11.47 11.64
C LEU A 14 -14.39 10.29 11.12
N GLY A 15 -14.65 9.84 9.89
CA GLY A 15 -13.87 8.80 9.23
C GLY A 15 -12.41 9.24 9.02
N THR A 16 -12.20 10.49 8.60
CA THR A 16 -10.85 11.03 8.41
C THR A 16 -10.08 11.21 9.72
N ARG A 17 -10.75 11.44 10.85
CA ARG A 17 -10.08 11.49 12.17
C ARG A 17 -9.52 10.12 12.55
N ILE A 18 -10.30 9.05 12.39
CA ILE A 18 -9.83 7.67 12.63
C ILE A 18 -8.64 7.36 11.73
N TYR A 19 -8.74 7.75 10.46
CA TYR A 19 -7.66 7.54 9.50
C TYR A 19 -6.40 8.35 9.85
N GLY A 20 -6.56 9.60 10.27
CA GLY A 20 -5.44 10.43 10.74
C GLY A 20 -4.71 9.83 11.94
N LEU A 21 -5.43 9.15 12.84
CA LEU A 21 -4.81 8.39 13.94
C LEU A 21 -3.98 7.20 13.41
N GLN A 22 -4.46 6.47 12.41
CA GLN A 22 -3.71 5.39 11.78
C GLN A 22 -2.42 5.91 11.13
N LEU A 23 -2.50 6.95 10.30
CA LEU A 23 -1.32 7.50 9.64
C LEU A 23 -0.33 8.10 10.64
N THR A 24 -0.84 8.67 11.74
CA THR A 24 0.01 9.11 12.85
C THR A 24 0.75 7.93 13.48
N LEU A 25 0.07 6.80 13.74
CA LEU A 25 0.69 5.59 14.27
C LEU A 25 1.77 5.05 13.30
N ASP A 26 1.46 4.96 12.00
CA ASP A 26 2.41 4.52 10.97
C ASP A 26 3.66 5.42 10.95
N TYR A 27 3.47 6.74 11.01
CA TYR A 27 4.56 7.70 11.12
C TYR A 27 5.38 7.51 12.40
N LEU A 28 4.72 7.28 13.54
CA LEU A 28 5.37 7.08 14.83
C LEU A 28 6.22 5.81 14.84
N LEU A 29 5.79 4.75 14.17
CA LEU A 29 6.55 3.51 14.00
C LEU A 29 7.79 3.73 13.11
N ALA A 30 7.62 4.42 11.98
CA ALA A 30 8.71 4.73 11.05
C ALA A 30 9.80 5.61 11.66
N THR A 31 9.40 6.56 12.51
CA THR A 31 10.27 7.57 13.12
C THR A 31 10.59 7.29 14.58
N TYR A 32 10.28 6.07 15.06
CA TYR A 32 10.54 5.71 16.44
C TYR A 32 12.05 5.72 16.74
N ARG A 33 12.43 6.24 17.91
CA ARG A 33 13.85 6.37 18.28
C ARG A 33 14.53 5.02 18.51
N LYS A 34 13.77 4.04 19.02
CA LYS A 34 14.25 2.67 19.18
C LYS A 34 13.90 1.88 17.92
N PRO A 35 14.79 1.00 17.42
CA PRO A 35 14.45 0.15 16.29
C PRO A 35 13.21 -0.70 16.60
N VAL A 36 12.29 -0.77 15.65
CA VAL A 36 11.08 -1.60 15.74
C VAL A 36 11.30 -2.88 14.93
N VAL A 37 10.99 -4.02 15.53
CA VAL A 37 10.97 -5.33 14.87
C VAL A 37 9.52 -5.76 14.71
N ALA A 38 9.04 -5.84 13.48
CA ALA A 38 7.74 -6.42 13.16
C ALA A 38 7.92 -7.91 12.83
N LEU A 39 7.33 -8.78 13.65
CA LEU A 39 7.18 -10.19 13.35
C LEU A 39 5.87 -10.36 12.56
N VAL A 40 6.00 -10.69 11.29
CA VAL A 40 4.91 -10.81 10.34
C VAL A 40 4.71 -12.29 10.03
N ASP A 41 3.63 -12.85 10.56
CA ASP A 41 3.24 -14.25 10.37
C ASP A 41 1.75 -14.31 10.03
N GLY A 42 1.42 -14.75 8.82
CA GLY A 42 0.06 -14.74 8.29
C GLY A 42 -0.24 -13.57 7.35
N THR A 43 -1.54 -13.24 7.22
CA THR A 43 -2.00 -12.24 6.25
C THR A 43 -1.74 -10.81 6.70
N VAL A 44 -1.05 -10.03 5.86
CA VAL A 44 -0.76 -8.61 6.08
C VAL A 44 -1.20 -7.81 4.86
N MET A 45 -2.34 -7.13 5.00
CA MET A 45 -2.94 -6.34 3.92
C MET A 45 -3.39 -4.97 4.43
N GLY A 46 -3.33 -3.95 3.58
CA GLY A 46 -3.76 -2.59 3.87
C GLY A 46 -3.19 -2.05 5.18
N GLY A 47 -4.04 -1.75 6.17
CA GLY A 47 -3.59 -1.24 7.47
C GLY A 47 -2.54 -2.12 8.18
N GLY A 48 -2.57 -3.44 7.99
CA GLY A 48 -1.52 -4.33 8.52
C GLY A 48 -0.15 -4.07 7.87
N ALA A 49 -0.14 -3.74 6.57
CA ALA A 49 1.07 -3.31 5.87
C ALA A 49 1.56 -1.96 6.41
N GLY A 50 0.66 -1.02 6.71
CA GLY A 50 0.99 0.26 7.36
C GLY A 50 1.77 0.07 8.67
N LEU A 51 1.31 -0.84 9.52
CA LEU A 51 1.96 -1.11 10.82
C LEU A 51 3.31 -1.85 10.68
N SER A 52 3.48 -2.67 9.65
CA SER A 52 4.65 -3.54 9.51
C SER A 52 5.72 -2.96 8.59
N MET A 53 5.35 -2.40 7.44
CA MET A 53 6.29 -1.92 6.41
C MET A 53 7.08 -0.68 6.87
N GLN A 54 6.59 0.02 7.88
CA GLN A 54 7.28 1.15 8.50
C GLN A 54 8.31 0.73 9.56
N ALA A 55 8.29 -0.53 10.01
CA ALA A 55 9.22 -1.02 11.02
C ALA A 55 10.67 -1.02 10.50
N THR A 56 11.64 -0.88 11.42
CA THR A 56 13.07 -0.95 11.06
C THR A 56 13.43 -2.32 10.50
N PHE A 57 12.98 -3.37 11.19
CA PHE A 57 13.11 -4.76 10.78
C PHE A 57 11.72 -5.36 10.53
N ARG A 58 11.59 -6.02 9.39
CA ARG A 58 10.39 -6.71 8.92
C ARG A 58 10.78 -8.17 8.77
N VAL A 59 10.38 -8.99 9.73
CA VAL A 59 10.68 -10.42 9.78
C VAL A 59 9.44 -11.14 9.29
N VAL A 60 9.56 -11.86 8.18
CA VAL A 60 8.46 -12.61 7.57
C VAL A 60 8.69 -14.11 7.70
N THR A 61 7.62 -14.88 7.52
CA THR A 61 7.61 -16.35 7.58
C THR A 61 7.06 -16.97 6.30
N GLU A 62 7.09 -18.30 6.21
CA GLU A 62 6.42 -19.09 5.19
C GLU A 62 4.90 -18.90 5.16
N ASN A 63 4.27 -18.48 6.27
CA ASN A 63 2.83 -18.22 6.32
C ASN A 63 2.46 -16.79 5.89
N THR A 64 3.46 -15.94 5.66
CA THR A 64 3.21 -14.53 5.33
C THR A 64 2.56 -14.41 3.98
N VAL A 65 1.45 -13.66 3.93
CA VAL A 65 0.77 -13.28 2.67
C VAL A 65 0.54 -11.78 2.67
N PHE A 66 1.28 -11.07 1.83
CA PHE A 66 1.19 -9.62 1.67
C PHE A 66 0.36 -9.24 0.46
N ALA A 67 -0.49 -8.21 0.56
CA ALA A 67 -1.11 -7.54 -0.59
C ALA A 67 -1.63 -6.14 -0.24
N MET A 68 -1.82 -5.31 -1.26
CA MET A 68 -2.51 -4.02 -1.17
C MET A 68 -3.74 -4.03 -2.11
N PRO A 69 -4.89 -4.62 -1.68
CA PRO A 69 -6.04 -4.87 -2.56
C PRO A 69 -7.02 -3.68 -2.64
N GLU A 70 -6.66 -2.49 -2.18
CA GLU A 70 -7.57 -1.35 -1.95
C GLU A 70 -8.32 -0.90 -3.21
N VAL A 71 -7.70 -1.01 -4.38
CA VAL A 71 -8.34 -0.66 -5.67
C VAL A 71 -9.61 -1.47 -5.95
N SER A 72 -9.69 -2.70 -5.42
CA SER A 72 -10.86 -3.57 -5.57
C SER A 72 -12.07 -3.13 -4.74
N ILE A 73 -11.86 -2.27 -3.75
CA ILE A 73 -12.93 -1.73 -2.89
C ILE A 73 -13.17 -0.24 -3.10
N GLY A 74 -12.65 0.34 -4.19
CA GLY A 74 -12.82 1.77 -4.48
C GLY A 74 -11.94 2.70 -3.66
N LEU A 75 -10.81 2.18 -3.13
CA LEU A 75 -9.78 2.94 -2.43
C LEU A 75 -8.44 2.80 -3.17
N PHE A 76 -7.37 3.38 -2.66
CA PHE A 76 -6.02 3.27 -3.23
C PHE A 76 -5.07 2.71 -2.16
N PRO A 77 -3.96 2.06 -2.52
CA PRO A 77 -2.93 1.64 -1.57
C PRO A 77 -2.39 2.84 -0.80
N ASP A 78 -2.65 2.83 0.50
CA ASP A 78 -2.42 3.95 1.39
C ASP A 78 -1.48 3.55 2.54
N VAL A 79 -1.56 4.18 3.72
CA VAL A 79 -0.72 3.85 4.91
C VAL A 79 0.80 3.86 4.65
N GLY A 80 1.23 4.76 3.79
CA GLY A 80 2.60 4.92 3.32
C GLY A 80 2.99 3.98 2.18
N ALA A 81 2.04 3.29 1.54
CA ALA A 81 2.30 2.43 0.38
C ALA A 81 2.92 3.19 -0.78
N SER A 82 2.55 4.45 -0.99
CA SER A 82 3.25 5.30 -1.96
C SER A 82 4.73 5.47 -1.64
N LYS A 83 5.17 5.29 -0.39
CA LYS A 83 6.58 5.34 0.00
C LYS A 83 7.30 4.00 -0.15
N PHE A 84 6.70 2.90 0.31
CA PHE A 84 7.39 1.60 0.31
C PHE A 84 7.24 0.84 -1.01
N LEU A 85 6.10 0.92 -1.71
CA LEU A 85 5.93 0.28 -3.01
C LEU A 85 6.73 0.98 -4.11
N SER A 86 6.80 2.31 -4.07
CA SER A 86 7.54 3.10 -5.07
C SER A 86 9.05 2.90 -5.07
N LYS A 87 9.58 2.28 -4.01
CA LYS A 87 11.00 1.92 -3.88
C LYS A 87 11.33 0.50 -4.34
N LEU A 88 10.31 -0.29 -4.68
CA LEU A 88 10.53 -1.64 -5.18
C LEU A 88 11.18 -1.59 -6.57
N PRO A 89 11.86 -2.68 -6.99
CA PRO A 89 12.58 -2.70 -8.25
C PRO A 89 11.70 -2.33 -9.45
N GLY A 90 12.18 -1.39 -10.28
CA GLY A 90 11.55 -1.01 -11.55
C GLY A 90 10.12 -0.48 -11.42
N ALA A 91 9.15 -1.23 -11.95
CA ALA A 91 7.72 -0.94 -11.89
C ALA A 91 6.94 -1.99 -11.07
N PHE A 92 7.64 -2.75 -10.22
CA PHE A 92 7.03 -3.80 -9.41
C PHE A 92 6.05 -3.25 -8.38
N GLY A 93 6.32 -2.05 -7.84
CA GLY A 93 5.40 -1.34 -6.95
C GLY A 93 4.05 -1.03 -7.61
N GLU A 94 4.07 -0.53 -8.85
CA GLU A 94 2.87 -0.28 -9.64
C GLU A 94 2.08 -1.56 -9.91
N TYR A 95 2.77 -2.67 -10.22
CA TYR A 95 2.12 -3.98 -10.38
C TYR A 95 1.36 -4.39 -9.12
N LEU A 96 2.01 -4.38 -7.95
CA LEU A 96 1.37 -4.76 -6.69
C LEU A 96 0.19 -3.84 -6.36
N ALA A 97 0.38 -2.53 -6.52
CA ALA A 97 -0.60 -1.51 -6.18
C ALA A 97 -1.86 -1.56 -7.06
N LEU A 98 -1.70 -1.77 -8.36
CA LEU A 98 -2.82 -1.76 -9.32
C LEU A 98 -3.57 -3.09 -9.38
N THR A 99 -2.89 -4.20 -9.12
CA THR A 99 -3.49 -5.53 -9.29
C THR A 99 -3.97 -6.15 -8.00
N GLY A 100 -3.49 -5.66 -6.84
CA GLY A 100 -3.70 -6.31 -5.55
C GLY A 100 -3.06 -7.69 -5.46
N ALA A 101 -2.04 -7.97 -6.28
CA ALA A 101 -1.33 -9.24 -6.28
C ALA A 101 -0.75 -9.57 -4.92
N ARG A 102 -0.73 -10.87 -4.62
CA ARG A 102 -0.22 -11.40 -3.34
C ARG A 102 1.24 -11.78 -3.48
N LEU A 103 2.01 -11.52 -2.43
CA LEU A 103 3.36 -12.02 -2.26
C LEU A 103 3.44 -12.91 -1.04
N ASP A 104 4.21 -13.99 -1.16
CA ASP A 104 4.62 -14.76 0.01
C ASP A 104 5.83 -14.12 0.73
N GLY A 105 6.20 -14.66 1.89
CA GLY A 105 7.34 -14.15 2.66
C GLY A 105 8.68 -14.22 1.91
N GLY A 106 8.90 -15.23 1.07
CA GLY A 106 10.11 -15.35 0.27
C GLY A 106 10.21 -14.26 -0.80
N GLU A 107 9.10 -13.99 -1.48
CA GLU A 107 9.01 -12.91 -2.47
C GLU A 107 9.13 -11.53 -1.82
N MET A 108 8.55 -11.33 -0.63
CA MET A 108 8.74 -10.10 0.14
C MET A 108 10.21 -9.86 0.48
N LEU A 109 10.95 -10.90 0.90
CA LEU A 109 12.38 -10.79 1.16
C LEU A 109 13.14 -10.42 -0.11
N ALA A 110 12.89 -11.14 -1.20
CA ALA A 110 13.62 -10.98 -2.44
C ALA A 110 13.38 -9.62 -3.13
N CYS A 111 12.19 -9.02 -3.00
CA CYS A 111 11.91 -7.68 -3.53
C CYS A 111 12.29 -6.53 -2.59
N GLY A 112 12.73 -6.82 -1.36
CA GLY A 112 13.14 -5.83 -0.36
C GLY A 112 12.01 -5.27 0.51
N LEU A 113 10.79 -5.82 0.43
CA LEU A 113 9.70 -5.50 1.36
C LEU A 113 9.98 -6.06 2.76
N ALA A 114 10.57 -7.25 2.86
CA ALA A 114 11.03 -7.81 4.12
C ALA A 114 12.53 -7.65 4.30
N SER A 115 12.98 -7.68 5.55
CA SER A 115 14.41 -7.62 5.89
C SER A 115 15.01 -8.98 6.20
N HIS A 116 14.21 -9.89 6.77
CA HIS A 116 14.63 -11.22 7.17
C HIS A 116 13.47 -12.18 6.95
N PHE A 117 13.79 -13.43 6.61
CA PHE A 117 12.84 -14.53 6.58
C PHE A 117 13.22 -15.52 7.68
N VAL A 118 12.26 -15.95 8.49
CA VAL A 118 12.45 -16.90 9.60
C VAL A 118 11.32 -17.92 9.55
N LEU A 119 11.60 -19.19 9.82
CA LEU A 119 10.56 -20.22 9.89
C LEU A 119 9.59 -19.90 11.03
N SER A 120 8.28 -20.07 10.82
CA SER A 120 7.28 -19.72 11.85
C SER A 120 7.48 -20.52 13.14
N THR A 121 8.04 -21.73 13.04
CA THR A 121 8.41 -22.59 14.17
C THR A 121 9.51 -22.01 15.06
N GLU A 122 10.36 -21.14 14.53
CA GLU A 122 11.45 -20.47 15.28
C GLU A 122 11.02 -19.14 15.92
N LEU A 123 9.84 -18.59 15.57
CA LEU A 123 9.38 -17.30 16.10
C LEU A 123 9.34 -17.23 17.63
N PRO A 124 8.82 -18.25 18.38
CA PRO A 124 8.84 -18.20 19.84
C PRO A 124 10.26 -18.11 20.42
N ARG A 125 11.23 -18.77 19.78
CA ARG A 125 12.63 -18.74 20.19
C ARG A 125 13.29 -17.41 19.86
N LEU A 126 12.98 -16.85 18.70
CA LEU A 126 13.43 -15.53 18.29
C LEU A 126 12.89 -14.44 19.23
N GLU A 127 11.60 -14.44 19.54
CA GLU A 127 10.98 -13.48 20.46
C GLU A 127 11.63 -13.55 21.85
N LYS A 128 11.83 -14.77 22.37
CA LYS A 128 12.55 -14.99 23.64
C LYS A 128 13.97 -14.44 23.59
N ALA A 129 14.70 -14.63 22.49
CA ALA A 129 16.06 -14.10 22.33
C ALA A 129 16.07 -12.56 22.29
N LEU A 130 15.14 -11.93 21.56
CA LEU A 130 14.99 -10.47 21.53
C LEU A 130 14.72 -9.89 22.93
N CYS A 131 13.89 -10.55 23.73
CA CYS A 131 13.58 -10.13 25.10
C CYS A 131 14.76 -10.34 26.06
N LEU A 132 15.48 -11.45 25.98
CA LEU A 132 16.58 -11.78 26.89
C LEU A 132 17.87 -11.01 26.59
N GLU A 133 18.26 -10.92 25.31
CA GLU A 133 19.47 -10.20 24.90
C GLU A 133 19.25 -8.67 24.93
N ALA A 134 17.99 -8.23 24.87
CA ALA A 134 17.57 -6.81 24.87
C ALA A 134 18.45 -5.90 23.99
N PRO A 135 18.71 -6.26 22.72
CA PRO A 135 19.63 -5.52 21.87
C PRO A 135 19.11 -4.09 21.61
N VAL A 136 19.96 -3.09 21.85
CA VAL A 136 19.56 -1.67 21.80
C VAL A 136 19.86 -1.00 20.46
N SER A 137 20.81 -1.53 19.70
CA SER A 137 21.28 -0.93 18.45
C SER A 137 20.78 -1.70 17.22
N LYS A 138 20.69 -1.03 16.07
CA LYS A 138 20.30 -1.68 14.81
C LYS A 138 21.25 -2.83 14.44
N SER A 139 22.56 -2.67 14.64
CA SER A 139 23.54 -3.71 14.32
C SER A 139 23.39 -4.94 15.20
N THR A 140 23.20 -4.77 16.52
CA THR A 140 23.00 -5.90 17.44
C THR A 140 21.68 -6.62 17.18
N ILE A 141 20.61 -5.89 16.85
CA ILE A 141 19.33 -6.50 16.46
C ILE A 141 19.50 -7.30 15.17
N SER A 142 20.08 -6.71 14.13
CA SER A 142 20.31 -7.41 12.86
C SER A 142 21.18 -8.65 13.03
N ALA A 143 22.23 -8.59 13.84
CA ALA A 143 23.08 -9.75 14.14
C ALA A 143 22.31 -10.87 14.84
N LEU A 144 21.40 -10.53 15.77
CA LEU A 144 20.52 -11.51 16.41
C LEU A 144 19.54 -12.13 15.40
N LEU A 145 18.86 -11.30 14.60
CA LEU A 145 17.93 -11.77 13.56
C LEU A 145 18.61 -12.71 12.56
N ASN A 146 19.84 -12.39 12.15
CA ASN A 146 20.63 -13.22 11.24
C ASN A 146 20.94 -14.63 11.78
N LYS A 147 20.95 -14.84 13.11
CA LYS A 147 21.11 -16.19 13.70
C LYS A 147 19.89 -17.10 13.43
N PHE A 148 18.73 -16.50 13.20
CA PHE A 148 17.47 -17.20 12.91
C PHE A 148 17.07 -17.13 11.43
N ALA A 149 17.75 -16.29 10.66
CA ALA A 149 17.41 -16.04 9.27
C ALA A 149 17.61 -17.29 8.41
N HIS A 150 16.65 -17.52 7.53
CA HIS A 150 16.70 -18.54 6.49
C HIS A 150 16.62 -17.85 5.12
N ASN A 151 17.24 -18.45 4.11
CA ASN A 151 17.13 -18.00 2.72
C ASN A 151 16.16 -18.94 1.99
N PRO A 152 14.88 -18.54 1.82
CA PRO A 152 13.93 -19.36 1.09
C PRO A 152 14.29 -19.38 -0.40
N ASN A 153 14.12 -20.54 -1.04
CA ASN A 153 14.23 -20.63 -2.49
C ASN A 153 12.95 -20.08 -3.12
N LEU A 154 13.09 -19.16 -4.08
CA LEU A 154 11.94 -18.67 -4.84
C LEU A 154 11.39 -19.76 -5.76
N ASN A 155 10.09 -19.97 -5.70
CA ASN A 155 9.36 -20.87 -6.60
C ASN A 155 9.65 -20.54 -8.07
N GLU A 156 9.64 -21.52 -8.96
CA GLU A 156 9.75 -21.34 -10.42
C GLU A 156 8.64 -20.43 -10.98
N ASN A 157 7.48 -20.44 -10.33
CA ASN A 157 6.33 -19.60 -10.64
C ASN A 157 6.35 -18.25 -9.88
N SER A 158 7.43 -17.92 -9.16
CA SER A 158 7.53 -16.65 -8.46
C SER A 158 7.38 -15.48 -9.42
N ILE A 159 6.60 -14.48 -9.01
CA ILE A 159 6.32 -13.30 -9.83
C ILE A 159 7.58 -12.47 -10.09
N LEU A 160 8.58 -12.57 -9.22
CA LEU A 160 9.86 -11.89 -9.38
C LEU A 160 10.66 -12.40 -10.58
N ARG A 161 10.40 -13.63 -11.05
CA ARG A 161 10.99 -14.14 -12.30
C ARG A 161 10.37 -13.51 -13.54
N ARG A 162 9.30 -12.73 -13.41
CA ARG A 162 8.62 -11.99 -14.49
C ARG A 162 8.90 -10.50 -14.44
N LEU A 163 9.88 -10.07 -13.64
CA LEU A 163 10.18 -8.66 -13.39
C LEU A 163 10.48 -7.88 -14.68
N GLU A 164 11.11 -8.49 -15.68
CA GLU A 164 11.34 -7.83 -16.97
C GLU A 164 10.02 -7.47 -17.68
N ILE A 165 9.08 -8.42 -17.74
CA ILE A 165 7.77 -8.23 -18.37
C ILE A 165 6.94 -7.21 -17.55
N ILE A 166 6.99 -7.32 -16.23
CA ILE A 166 6.34 -6.36 -15.32
C ILE A 166 6.87 -4.95 -15.56
N ASN A 167 8.20 -4.78 -15.60
CA ASN A 167 8.82 -3.49 -15.86
C ASN A 167 8.41 -2.94 -17.23
N ARG A 168 8.37 -3.77 -18.27
CA ARG A 168 7.92 -3.35 -19.60
C ARG A 168 6.45 -2.89 -19.62
N CYS A 169 5.57 -3.59 -18.92
CA CYS A 169 4.13 -3.32 -18.97
C CYS A 169 3.69 -2.22 -18.00
N PHE A 170 4.16 -2.25 -16.75
CA PHE A 170 3.72 -1.34 -15.68
C PHE A 170 4.50 -0.01 -15.63
N SER A 171 5.56 0.15 -16.43
CA SER A 171 6.25 1.44 -16.60
C SER A 171 5.50 2.43 -17.50
N ARG A 172 4.42 2.01 -18.17
CA ARG A 172 3.68 2.86 -19.13
C ARG A 172 3.03 4.08 -18.45
N PRO A 173 3.06 5.28 -19.06
CA PRO A 173 2.55 6.52 -18.48
C PRO A 173 1.14 6.46 -17.87
N THR A 174 0.19 5.80 -18.52
CA THR A 174 -1.22 5.77 -18.12
C THR A 174 -1.72 4.36 -17.82
N VAL A 175 -2.83 4.23 -17.08
CA VAL A 175 -3.43 2.92 -16.78
C VAL A 175 -3.92 2.24 -18.07
N GLU A 176 -4.43 3.02 -19.01
CA GLU A 176 -4.86 2.60 -20.34
C GLU A 176 -3.71 2.00 -21.15
N GLU A 177 -2.54 2.64 -21.13
CA GLU A 177 -1.35 2.10 -21.78
C GLU A 177 -0.79 0.86 -21.07
N ILE A 178 -0.92 0.77 -19.74
CA ILE A 178 -0.59 -0.46 -18.99
C ILE A 178 -1.49 -1.61 -19.47
N PHE A 179 -2.81 -1.41 -19.53
CA PHE A 179 -3.74 -2.40 -20.07
C PHE A 179 -3.38 -2.84 -21.49
N SER A 180 -3.17 -1.85 -22.37
CA SER A 180 -2.78 -2.10 -23.77
C SER A 180 -1.48 -2.91 -23.86
N SER A 181 -0.50 -2.62 -22.98
CA SER A 181 0.77 -3.35 -22.94
C SER A 181 0.59 -4.79 -22.45
N LEU A 182 -0.25 -5.03 -21.43
CA LEU A 182 -0.52 -6.38 -20.92
C LEU A 182 -1.28 -7.24 -21.94
N GLU A 183 -2.25 -6.65 -22.66
CA GLU A 183 -3.01 -7.35 -23.69
C GLU A 183 -2.14 -7.73 -24.89
N ASN A 184 -1.25 -6.82 -25.31
CA ASN A 184 -0.26 -7.11 -26.34
C ASN A 184 0.72 -8.20 -25.91
N GLU A 185 1.14 -8.20 -24.64
CA GLU A 185 1.99 -9.26 -24.08
C GLU A 185 1.31 -10.63 -24.15
N ILE A 186 0.04 -10.71 -23.70
CA ILE A 186 -0.77 -11.93 -23.78
C ILE A 186 -0.89 -12.42 -25.22
N LYS A 187 -1.13 -11.51 -26.16
CA LYS A 187 -1.29 -11.83 -27.59
C LYS A 187 -0.01 -12.37 -28.23
N ASN A 188 1.15 -11.79 -27.88
CA ASN A 188 2.41 -12.09 -28.54
C ASN A 188 3.17 -13.26 -27.90
N ASN A 189 3.11 -13.39 -26.57
CA ASN A 189 3.96 -14.30 -25.80
C ASN A 189 3.16 -15.36 -25.01
N GLY A 190 1.83 -15.30 -25.04
CA GLY A 190 0.94 -16.24 -24.36
C GLY A 190 0.38 -15.73 -23.04
N ALA A 191 -0.73 -16.33 -22.62
CA ALA A 191 -1.51 -15.89 -21.47
C ALA A 191 -1.08 -16.65 -20.20
N GLU A 192 0.05 -16.26 -19.60
CA GLU A 192 0.42 -16.81 -18.29
C GLU A 192 -0.63 -16.43 -17.22
N ASN A 193 -0.86 -17.33 -16.26
CA ASN A 193 -1.88 -17.13 -15.21
C ASN A 193 -1.72 -15.81 -14.44
N TRP A 194 -0.48 -15.34 -14.23
CA TRP A 194 -0.21 -14.10 -13.49
C TRP A 194 -0.67 -12.86 -14.26
N ILE A 195 -0.50 -12.83 -15.59
CA ILE A 195 -0.83 -11.67 -16.42
C ILE A 195 -2.33 -11.60 -16.68
N GLU A 196 -2.97 -12.75 -16.92
CA GLU A 196 -4.44 -12.83 -16.98
C GLU A 196 -5.07 -12.43 -15.64
N GLY A 197 -4.48 -12.88 -14.54
CA GLY A 197 -4.89 -12.50 -13.19
C GLY A 197 -4.80 -10.98 -12.96
N ALA A 198 -3.71 -10.36 -13.39
CA ALA A 198 -3.51 -8.91 -13.31
C ALA A 198 -4.54 -8.13 -14.13
N VAL A 199 -4.76 -8.51 -15.40
CA VAL A 199 -5.75 -7.86 -16.27
C VAL A 199 -7.15 -8.02 -15.68
N LYS A 200 -7.50 -9.22 -15.21
CA LYS A 200 -8.79 -9.50 -14.60
C LYS A 200 -9.02 -8.69 -13.33
N SER A 201 -8.03 -8.61 -12.43
CA SER A 201 -8.17 -7.87 -11.18
C SER A 201 -8.32 -6.38 -11.45
N MET A 202 -7.47 -5.81 -12.31
CA MET A 202 -7.56 -4.40 -12.71
C MET A 202 -8.91 -4.09 -13.39
N ARG A 203 -9.41 -4.94 -14.30
CA ARG A 203 -10.73 -4.72 -14.95
C ARG A 203 -11.89 -4.72 -13.96
N SER A 204 -11.78 -5.45 -12.86
CA SER A 204 -12.81 -5.50 -11.81
C SER A 204 -12.71 -4.38 -10.78
N ALA A 205 -11.58 -3.67 -10.73
CA ALA A 205 -11.33 -2.59 -9.77
C ALA A 205 -12.01 -1.27 -10.18
N SER A 206 -12.09 -0.32 -9.25
CA SER A 206 -12.58 1.03 -9.53
C SER A 206 -11.63 1.73 -10.52
N PRO A 207 -12.13 2.21 -11.68
CA PRO A 207 -11.30 2.93 -12.65
C PRO A 207 -10.66 4.18 -12.05
N THR A 208 -11.39 4.91 -11.20
CA THR A 208 -10.86 6.09 -10.49
C THR A 208 -9.71 5.68 -9.56
N SER A 209 -9.91 4.61 -8.81
CA SER A 209 -8.91 4.10 -7.86
C SER A 209 -7.62 3.66 -8.54
N LEU A 210 -7.70 3.05 -9.72
CA LEU A 210 -6.52 2.69 -10.52
C LEU A 210 -5.70 3.92 -10.91
N LYS A 211 -6.36 4.98 -11.41
CA LYS A 211 -5.66 6.22 -11.82
C LYS A 211 -5.05 6.95 -10.61
N ILE A 212 -5.79 7.07 -9.51
CA ILE A 212 -5.27 7.63 -8.24
C ILE A 212 -4.04 6.84 -7.77
N THR A 213 -4.12 5.51 -7.80
CA THR A 213 -3.05 4.62 -7.36
C THR A 213 -1.79 4.82 -8.18
N LEU A 214 -1.88 4.77 -9.52
CA LEU A 214 -0.72 4.96 -10.40
C LEU A 214 -0.03 6.30 -10.12
N LYS A 215 -0.81 7.37 -9.99
CA LYS A 215 -0.29 8.71 -9.69
C LYS A 215 0.35 8.78 -8.30
N SER A 216 -0.29 8.21 -7.28
CA SER A 216 0.19 8.21 -5.89
C SER A 216 1.53 7.48 -5.75
N ILE A 217 1.64 6.25 -6.29
CA ILE A 217 2.89 5.46 -6.23
C ILE A 217 4.03 6.20 -6.95
N ARG A 218 3.78 6.76 -8.12
CA ARG A 218 4.83 7.47 -8.88
C ARG A 218 5.29 8.75 -8.20
N LYS A 219 4.37 9.53 -7.61
CA LYS A 219 4.72 10.72 -6.83
C LYS A 219 5.62 10.36 -5.64
N GLY A 220 5.30 9.26 -4.97
CA GLY A 220 6.02 8.75 -3.80
C GLY A 220 7.48 8.39 -4.03
N ARG A 221 7.90 8.14 -5.30
CA ARG A 221 9.32 7.87 -5.66
C ARG A 221 10.26 9.00 -5.22
N THR A 222 9.79 10.24 -5.26
CA THR A 222 10.60 11.44 -4.95
C THR A 222 10.30 12.06 -3.59
N GLN A 223 9.25 11.61 -2.90
CA GLN A 223 8.77 12.20 -1.65
C GLN A 223 9.36 11.50 -0.44
N ASN A 224 9.45 12.20 0.70
CA ASN A 224 9.68 11.59 2.01
C ASN A 224 8.38 10.99 2.58
N LEU A 225 8.47 10.31 3.73
CA LEU A 225 7.30 9.64 4.32
C LEU A 225 6.22 10.65 4.72
N GLU A 226 6.59 11.78 5.31
CA GLU A 226 5.65 12.82 5.73
C GLU A 226 4.83 13.36 4.55
N GLN A 227 5.49 13.62 3.42
CA GLN A 227 4.84 14.05 2.18
C GLN A 227 3.92 12.97 1.61
N CYS A 228 4.34 11.70 1.65
CA CYS A 228 3.51 10.57 1.25
C CYS A 228 2.24 10.48 2.10
N LEU A 229 2.38 10.46 3.43
CA LEU A 229 1.23 10.38 4.34
C LEU A 229 0.30 11.58 4.21
N ALA A 230 0.84 12.79 4.00
CA ALA A 230 0.05 14.00 3.81
C ALA A 230 -0.79 13.96 2.52
N HIS A 231 -0.22 13.50 1.40
CA HIS A 231 -1.00 13.35 0.17
C HIS A 231 -2.03 12.22 0.29
N GLU A 232 -1.68 11.10 0.94
CA GLU A 232 -2.60 9.96 1.08
C GLU A 232 -3.79 10.36 1.96
N TYR A 233 -3.53 11.12 3.03
CA TYR A 233 -4.57 11.75 3.83
C TYR A 233 -5.50 12.65 3.00
N THR A 234 -4.92 13.50 2.16
CA THR A 234 -5.69 14.43 1.31
C THR A 234 -6.60 13.66 0.34
N ILE A 235 -6.07 12.64 -0.35
CA ILE A 235 -6.85 11.78 -1.24
C ILE A 235 -7.98 11.10 -0.45
N PHE A 236 -7.68 10.57 0.73
CA PHE A 236 -8.67 9.90 1.57
C PHE A 236 -9.80 10.83 2.02
N CYS A 237 -9.50 12.10 2.32
CA CYS A 237 -10.53 13.11 2.61
C CYS A 237 -11.48 13.30 1.42
N HIS A 238 -10.95 13.44 0.20
CA HIS A 238 -11.78 13.54 -1.02
C HIS A 238 -12.64 12.29 -1.22
N VAL A 239 -12.06 11.09 -1.02
CA VAL A 239 -12.77 9.81 -1.11
C VAL A 239 -13.94 9.75 -0.11
N LEU A 240 -13.72 10.09 1.16
CA LEU A 240 -14.78 10.04 2.17
C LEU A 240 -15.85 11.12 1.99
N ARG A 241 -15.47 12.30 1.48
CA ARG A 241 -16.43 13.36 1.14
C ARG A 241 -17.35 12.95 -0.01
N GLY A 242 -16.85 12.11 -0.91
CA GLY A 242 -17.58 11.69 -2.10
C GLY A 242 -17.84 12.82 -3.09
N SER A 243 -17.00 13.85 -3.10
CA SER A 243 -17.15 15.03 -3.97
C SER A 243 -16.94 14.74 -5.45
N VAL A 244 -16.21 13.67 -5.77
CA VAL A 244 -15.96 13.21 -7.14
C VAL A 244 -16.75 11.94 -7.45
N ASN A 245 -16.67 10.92 -6.60
CA ASN A 245 -17.46 9.69 -6.69
C ASN A 245 -17.66 9.04 -5.31
N ARG A 246 -18.43 7.96 -5.26
CA ARG A 246 -18.66 7.18 -4.03
C ARG A 246 -18.16 5.73 -4.14
N ASP A 247 -17.13 5.49 -4.96
CA ASP A 247 -16.62 4.15 -5.24
C ASP A 247 -16.18 3.41 -3.97
N PHE A 248 -15.56 4.10 -3.01
CA PHE A 248 -15.15 3.45 -1.76
C PHE A 248 -16.33 2.85 -0.97
N PHE A 249 -17.46 3.54 -0.96
CA PHE A 249 -18.67 3.05 -0.29
C PHE A 249 -19.28 1.89 -1.07
N GLU A 250 -19.36 1.99 -2.39
CA GLU A 250 -19.91 0.94 -3.25
C GLU A 250 -19.05 -0.33 -3.27
N GLY A 251 -17.72 -0.19 -3.41
CA GLY A 251 -16.79 -1.30 -3.36
C GLY A 251 -16.79 -2.01 -2.02
N SER A 252 -16.91 -1.23 -0.94
CA SER A 252 -17.07 -1.78 0.40
C SER A 252 -18.42 -2.47 0.60
N ARG A 253 -19.52 -1.92 0.08
CA ARG A 253 -20.83 -2.60 0.05
C ARG A 253 -20.70 -3.95 -0.63
N ALA A 254 -20.20 -3.97 -1.85
CA ALA A 254 -20.08 -5.17 -2.67
C ALA A 254 -19.16 -6.25 -2.07
N THR A 255 -18.11 -5.85 -1.35
CA THR A 255 -17.07 -6.79 -0.87
C THR A 255 -17.21 -7.16 0.61
N LEU A 256 -17.58 -6.22 1.47
CA LEU A 256 -17.54 -6.38 2.93
C LEU A 256 -18.92 -6.56 3.56
N PHE A 257 -19.94 -5.88 3.03
CA PHE A 257 -21.28 -5.87 3.60
C PHE A 257 -22.19 -6.88 2.89
N ASP A 258 -22.55 -6.61 1.63
CA ASP A 258 -23.46 -7.45 0.84
C ASP A 258 -22.74 -8.68 0.27
N LYS A 259 -21.43 -8.59 0.08
CA LYS A 259 -20.55 -9.66 -0.42
C LYS A 259 -20.98 -10.24 -1.77
N ASP A 260 -21.67 -9.45 -2.59
CA ASP A 260 -22.14 -9.83 -3.93
C ASP A 260 -21.01 -9.82 -4.99
N LYS A 261 -19.87 -9.19 -4.68
CA LYS A 261 -18.72 -8.96 -5.58
C LYS A 261 -19.10 -8.27 -6.89
N LYS A 262 -20.14 -7.44 -6.88
CA LYS A 262 -20.70 -6.71 -8.03
C LYS A 262 -20.75 -5.21 -7.75
N ALA A 263 -19.58 -4.62 -7.55
CA ALA A 263 -19.46 -3.18 -7.38
C ALA A 263 -19.84 -2.43 -8.67
N LYS A 264 -20.62 -1.36 -8.53
CA LYS A 264 -21.06 -0.48 -9.61
C LYS A 264 -20.26 0.82 -9.58
N TRP A 265 -19.11 0.81 -10.24
CA TRP A 265 -18.21 1.97 -10.28
C TRP A 265 -18.82 3.16 -11.04
N ASP A 266 -18.58 4.36 -10.52
CA ASP A 266 -18.99 5.61 -11.15
C ASP A 266 -17.83 6.63 -11.13
N PRO A 267 -17.25 6.99 -12.28
CA PRO A 267 -17.57 6.50 -13.62
C PRO A 267 -17.09 5.05 -13.87
N PRO A 268 -17.78 4.28 -14.74
CA PRO A 268 -17.53 2.85 -14.92
C PRO A 268 -16.34 2.50 -15.82
N LYS A 269 -15.68 3.49 -16.45
CA LYS A 269 -14.61 3.26 -17.42
C LYS A 269 -13.48 4.27 -17.26
N LEU A 270 -12.26 3.87 -17.65
CA LEU A 270 -11.05 4.70 -17.54
C LEU A 270 -11.11 5.96 -18.41
N GLU A 271 -11.68 5.85 -19.61
CA GLU A 271 -11.72 6.95 -20.60
C GLU A 271 -12.64 8.09 -20.16
N LEU A 272 -13.53 7.84 -19.19
CA LEU A 272 -14.44 8.83 -18.62
C LEU A 272 -13.81 9.62 -17.46
N ILE A 273 -12.57 9.32 -17.10
CA ILE A 273 -11.85 9.95 -15.99
C ILE A 273 -10.69 10.75 -16.58
N PRO A 274 -10.89 12.04 -16.88
CA PRO A 274 -9.80 12.89 -17.34
C PRO A 274 -8.80 13.16 -16.21
N ASP A 275 -7.57 13.54 -16.57
CA ASP A 275 -6.50 13.79 -15.59
C ASP A 275 -6.88 14.88 -14.59
N GLU A 276 -7.64 15.91 -14.99
CA GLU A 276 -8.07 16.96 -14.05
C GLU A 276 -9.00 16.41 -12.95
N MET A 277 -9.75 15.34 -13.23
CA MET A 277 -10.58 14.68 -12.23
C MET A 277 -9.72 13.94 -11.21
N VAL A 278 -8.65 13.28 -11.66
CA VAL A 278 -7.67 12.61 -10.78
C VAL A 278 -6.92 13.65 -9.95
N ASP A 279 -6.53 14.77 -10.56
CA ASP A 279 -5.78 15.85 -9.93
C ASP A 279 -6.51 16.44 -8.73
N LYS A 280 -7.85 16.56 -8.78
CA LYS A 280 -8.68 17.05 -7.66
C LYS A 280 -8.41 16.29 -6.36
N PHE A 281 -8.22 14.97 -6.41
CA PHE A 281 -7.93 14.16 -5.21
C PHE A 281 -6.61 14.54 -4.51
N PHE A 282 -5.69 15.21 -5.21
CA PHE A 282 -4.40 15.64 -4.68
C PHE A 282 -4.36 17.12 -4.29
N THR A 283 -5.48 17.84 -4.42
CA THR A 283 -5.57 19.26 -4.07
C THR A 283 -5.97 19.47 -2.62
N SER A 284 -5.40 20.51 -1.99
CA SER A 284 -5.80 20.92 -0.64
C SER A 284 -7.28 21.31 -0.60
N LEU A 285 -7.92 21.06 0.54
CA LEU A 285 -9.29 21.46 0.83
C LEU A 285 -9.37 22.77 1.64
N ASP A 286 -8.24 23.44 1.87
CA ASP A 286 -8.18 24.74 2.54
C ASP A 286 -9.12 25.76 1.86
N GLY A 287 -10.00 26.37 2.65
CA GLY A 287 -10.98 27.35 2.16
C GLY A 287 -12.14 26.76 1.34
N ILE A 288 -12.09 25.47 0.99
CA ILE A 288 -13.18 24.74 0.31
C ILE A 288 -14.12 24.12 1.35
N ASP A 289 -13.57 23.65 2.48
CA ASP A 289 -14.35 23.01 3.54
C ASP A 289 -13.76 23.33 4.91
N GLN A 290 -14.60 23.89 5.78
CA GLN A 290 -14.20 24.37 7.10
C GLN A 290 -13.93 23.23 8.09
N ASP A 291 -14.46 22.03 7.83
CA ASP A 291 -14.26 20.85 8.66
C ASP A 291 -12.99 20.07 8.28
N TRP A 292 -12.33 20.45 7.18
CA TRP A 292 -11.07 19.84 6.79
C TRP A 292 -9.90 20.39 7.60
N VAL A 293 -9.08 19.48 8.11
CA VAL A 293 -7.84 19.79 8.80
C VAL A 293 -6.74 18.96 8.17
N SER A 294 -5.68 19.60 7.69
CA SER A 294 -4.51 18.89 7.15
C SER A 294 -3.88 17.96 8.19
N LEU A 295 -3.31 16.84 7.74
CA LEU A 295 -2.67 15.85 8.61
C LEU A 295 -1.57 16.51 9.46
N GLN A 296 -1.75 16.50 10.78
CA GLN A 296 -0.76 17.02 11.72
C GLN A 296 0.05 15.87 12.31
N LEU A 297 1.25 15.64 11.77
CA LEU A 297 2.18 14.65 12.31
C LEU A 297 2.98 15.24 13.50
N PRO A 298 3.21 14.45 14.56
CA PRO A 298 3.88 14.93 15.76
C PRO A 298 5.36 15.28 15.51
N ILE A 299 5.81 16.40 16.07
CA ILE A 299 7.22 16.81 16.01
C ILE A 299 8.01 16.01 17.04
N ARG A 300 9.00 15.23 16.61
CA ARG A 300 9.96 14.57 17.50
C ARG A 300 11.10 15.53 17.81
N SER A 301 11.48 15.67 19.08
CA SER A 301 12.59 16.55 19.48
C SER A 301 13.90 16.15 18.75
N GLY A 302 14.54 17.13 18.12
CA GLY A 302 15.76 16.98 17.32
C GLY A 302 15.62 17.25 15.81
N GLN A 303 14.40 17.42 15.30
CA GLN A 303 14.16 17.85 13.90
C GLN A 303 13.45 19.21 13.87
N THR A 304 14.14 20.25 13.38
CA THR A 304 13.52 21.53 13.03
C THR A 304 12.67 21.38 11.77
N ARG A 305 11.45 21.92 11.77
CA ARG A 305 10.56 21.96 10.60
C ARG A 305 11.31 22.54 9.39
N SER A 306 11.63 21.70 8.41
CA SER A 306 11.66 22.18 7.03
C SER A 306 10.22 22.50 6.68
N ARG A 307 9.88 23.78 6.51
CA ARG A 307 8.61 24.18 5.90
C ARG A 307 8.65 23.64 4.46
N ALA A 308 8.13 22.43 4.25
CA ALA A 308 7.69 22.02 2.93
C ALA A 308 6.61 23.02 2.53
N LYS A 309 6.92 23.90 1.59
CA LYS A 309 5.89 24.63 0.86
C LYS A 309 5.09 23.57 0.10
N LEU A 310 3.87 23.33 0.55
CA LEU A 310 2.82 22.65 -0.21
C LEU A 310 2.40 23.55 -1.38
#